data_AF-A0A1Y1Y4N7-F1
#
_entry.id   AF-A0A1Y1Y4N7-F1
#
_cell.length_a   1.000
_cell.length_b   1.000
_cell.length_c   1.000
_cell.angle_alpha   90.00
_cell.angle_beta   90.00
_cell.angle_gamma   90.00
#
_symmetry.space_group_name_H-M   'P 1'
#
loop_
_entity.id
_entity.type
_entity.pdbx_description
1 polymer ?
#
loop_
_entity_poly.entity_id
_entity_poly.type
_entity_poly.pdbx_seq_one_letter_code
_entity_poly.pdbx_strand_id
1 'polypeptide(L)'
;MRVSLALLRRSQEKLLSMSEFEDIIGFLSLHLYDSFDNPTELIQDAMSLKQTITKQRLESLAQKYSFEGDANRKSAKKSMLGWRWMLKEQRVKMSSPASSRPAGSIENMPTDAATNPTSEPNA
;
A
#
# COMPACT_ATOMS: atom_id res chain seq x y z
N MET A 1 20.73 -15.14 10.58
CA MET A 1 19.88 -15.85 9.60
C MET A 1 19.83 -17.36 9.76
N ARG A 2 20.93 -18.06 10.08
CA ARG A 2 20.91 -19.55 10.15
C ARG A 2 19.93 -20.09 11.19
N VAL A 3 19.87 -19.48 12.37
CA VAL A 3 18.91 -19.83 13.43
C VAL A 3 17.46 -19.67 12.94
N SER A 4 17.13 -18.52 12.36
CA SER A 4 15.80 -18.26 11.80
C SER A 4 15.39 -19.30 10.77
N LEU A 5 16.33 -19.71 9.90
CA LEU A 5 16.05 -20.69 8.86
C LEU A 5 15.91 -22.12 9.41
N ALA A 6 16.65 -22.45 10.48
CA ALA A 6 16.51 -23.72 11.18
C ALA A 6 15.13 -23.84 11.86
N LEU A 7 14.67 -22.78 12.54
CA LEU A 7 13.33 -22.70 13.15
C LEU A 7 12.21 -22.94 12.12
N LEU A 8 12.30 -22.26 10.97
CA LEU A 8 11.31 -22.39 9.90
C LEU A 8 11.36 -23.75 9.21
N ARG A 9 12.55 -24.33 9.01
CA ARG A 9 12.68 -25.66 8.39
C ARG A 9 12.06 -26.76 9.23
N ARG A 10 12.23 -26.71 10.54
CA ARG A 10 11.71 -27.72 11.47
C ARG A 10 10.18 -27.71 11.54
N SER A 11 9.60 -26.52 11.44
CA SER A 11 8.14 -26.30 11.49
C SER A 11 7.48 -26.21 10.11
N GLN A 12 8.22 -26.52 9.03
CA GLN A 12 7.77 -26.32 7.66
C GLN A 12 6.47 -27.07 7.33
N GLU A 13 6.36 -28.33 7.70
CA GLU A 13 5.15 -29.13 7.42
C GLU A 13 3.92 -28.55 8.13
N LYS A 14 4.10 -28.12 9.38
CA LYS A 14 3.03 -27.49 10.17
C LYS A 14 2.62 -26.14 9.57
N LEU A 15 3.59 -25.31 9.18
CA LEU A 15 3.33 -24.03 8.51
C LEU A 15 2.59 -24.21 7.17
N LEU A 16 2.92 -25.23 6.39
CA LEU A 16 2.26 -25.51 5.11
C LEU A 16 0.86 -26.12 5.26
N SER A 17 0.55 -26.70 6.42
CA SER A 17 -0.78 -27.25 6.71
C SER A 17 -1.81 -26.18 7.09
N MET A 18 -1.36 -25.01 7.52
CA MET A 18 -2.23 -23.88 7.89
C MET A 18 -2.72 -23.17 6.63
N SER A 19 -4.04 -22.99 6.51
CA SER A 19 -4.67 -22.28 5.38
C SER A 19 -4.89 -20.79 5.64
N GLU A 20 -5.01 -20.39 6.92
CA GLU A 20 -5.31 -19.02 7.30
C GLU A 20 -4.04 -18.26 7.70
N PHE A 21 -3.96 -17.00 7.26
CA PHE A 21 -2.79 -16.16 7.52
C PHE A 21 -2.62 -15.84 9.02
N GLU A 22 -3.73 -15.66 9.74
CA GLU A 22 -3.71 -15.34 11.17
C GLU A 22 -3.13 -16.49 12.00
N ASP A 23 -3.48 -17.73 11.66
CA ASP A 23 -2.93 -18.95 12.30
C ASP A 23 -1.43 -19.06 12.10
N ILE A 24 -0.96 -18.77 10.88
CA ILE A 24 0.48 -18.77 10.57
C ILE A 24 1.19 -17.72 11.42
N ILE A 25 0.66 -16.50 11.51
CA ILE A 25 1.27 -15.43 12.31
C ILE A 25 1.24 -15.76 13.80
N GLY A 26 0.13 -16.29 14.31
CA GLY A 26 0.01 -16.74 15.69
C GLY A 26 1.06 -17.80 16.01
N PHE A 27 1.21 -18.80 15.14
CA PHE A 27 2.20 -19.86 15.30
C PHE A 27 3.64 -19.33 15.25
N LEU A 28 3.99 -18.48 14.27
CA LEU A 28 5.33 -17.88 14.17
C LEU A 28 5.69 -17.02 15.38
N SER A 29 4.71 -16.38 16.01
CA SER A 29 4.91 -15.45 17.12
C SER A 29 5.04 -16.15 18.47
N LEU A 30 4.30 -17.24 18.68
CA LEU A 30 4.13 -17.87 20.00
C LEU A 30 4.71 -19.28 20.10
N HIS A 31 4.70 -20.05 19.01
CA HIS A 31 4.90 -21.51 19.05
C HIS A 31 6.07 -22.00 18.18
N LEU A 32 6.83 -21.07 17.59
CA LEU A 32 7.91 -21.42 16.68
C LEU A 32 9.05 -22.19 17.38
N TYR A 33 9.30 -21.87 18.64
CA TYR A 33 10.33 -22.53 19.43
C TYR A 33 9.87 -23.89 19.98
N ASP A 34 8.57 -24.12 20.13
CA ASP A 34 7.98 -25.38 20.65
C ASP A 34 8.34 -26.60 19.80
N SER A 35 8.89 -26.39 18.60
CA SER A 35 9.42 -27.46 17.75
C SER A 35 10.79 -27.99 18.19
N PHE A 36 11.39 -27.40 19.24
CA PHE A 36 12.68 -27.79 19.80
C PHE A 36 12.55 -28.01 21.31
N ASP A 37 12.92 -29.22 21.75
CA ASP A 37 12.96 -29.53 23.18
C ASP A 37 14.18 -28.89 23.87
N ASN A 38 15.27 -28.73 23.13
CA ASN A 38 16.54 -28.22 23.65
C ASN A 38 17.17 -27.13 22.74
N PRO A 39 17.77 -26.08 23.33
CA PRO A 39 18.45 -25.04 22.55
C PRO A 39 19.68 -25.57 21.82
N THR A 40 20.30 -26.64 22.30
CA THR A 40 21.47 -27.27 21.68
C THR A 40 21.13 -27.85 20.30
N GLU A 41 19.95 -28.44 20.14
CA GLU A 41 19.49 -29.00 18.87
C GLU A 41 19.28 -27.89 17.83
N LEU A 42 18.68 -26.77 18.26
CA LEU A 42 18.54 -25.59 17.41
C LEU A 42 19.89 -25.05 16.94
N ILE A 43 20.89 -25.01 17.83
CA ILE A 43 22.25 -24.56 17.48
C ILE A 43 22.87 -25.54 16.48
N GLN A 44 22.72 -26.84 16.68
CA GLN A 44 23.26 -27.87 15.79
C GLN A 44 22.64 -27.77 14.39
N ASP A 45 21.31 -27.63 14.29
CA ASP A 45 20.60 -27.45 13.03
C ASP A 45 21.01 -26.14 12.34
N ALA A 46 21.12 -25.04 13.09
CA ALA A 46 21.60 -23.78 12.54
C ALA A 46 23.05 -23.87 12.03
N MET A 47 23.89 -24.66 12.70
CA MET A 47 25.28 -24.89 12.29
C MET A 47 25.39 -25.79 11.07
N SER A 48 24.48 -26.75 10.88
CA SER A 48 24.41 -27.58 9.67
C SER A 48 24.21 -26.72 8.41
N LEU A 49 23.51 -25.59 8.54
CA LEU A 49 23.26 -24.64 7.45
C LEU A 49 24.47 -23.77 7.07
N LYS A 50 25.62 -23.96 7.72
CA LYS A 50 26.84 -23.16 7.47
C LYS A 50 27.30 -23.21 6.02
N GLN A 51 27.19 -24.36 5.36
CA GLN A 51 27.63 -24.54 3.97
C GLN A 51 26.66 -23.92 2.97
N THR A 52 25.38 -23.86 3.30
CA THR A 52 24.34 -23.29 2.43
C THR A 52 24.22 -21.78 2.59
N ILE A 53 24.24 -21.29 3.84
CA ILE A 53 24.15 -19.86 4.17
C ILE A 53 25.56 -19.34 4.43
N THR A 54 26.26 -19.00 3.35
CA THR A 54 27.60 -18.40 3.39
C THR A 54 27.53 -16.88 3.37
N LYS A 55 28.56 -16.21 3.92
CA LYS A 55 28.68 -14.75 3.88
C LYS A 55 28.63 -14.24 2.43
N GLN A 56 29.34 -14.91 1.53
CA GLN A 56 29.39 -14.54 0.11
C GLN A 56 28.01 -14.59 -0.55
N ARG A 57 27.19 -15.59 -0.25
CA ARG A 57 25.83 -15.66 -0.81
C ARG A 57 24.90 -14.59 -0.24
N LEU A 58 25.01 -14.29 1.05
CA LEU A 58 24.27 -13.19 1.66
C LEU A 58 24.67 -11.82 1.07
N GLU A 59 25.96 -11.60 0.84
CA GLU A 59 26.46 -10.37 0.22
C GLU A 59 25.96 -10.22 -1.22
N SER A 60 26.04 -11.29 -2.01
CA SER A 60 25.49 -11.30 -3.37
C SER A 60 23.98 -11.05 -3.38
N LEU A 61 23.25 -11.60 -2.41
CA LEU A 61 21.82 -11.37 -2.27
C LEU A 61 21.52 -9.92 -1.89
N ALA A 62 22.26 -9.34 -0.95
CA ALA A 62 22.13 -7.94 -0.56
C ALA A 62 22.37 -7.00 -1.76
N GLN A 63 23.43 -7.25 -2.53
CA GLN A 63 23.75 -6.48 -3.73
C GLN A 63 22.61 -6.52 -4.77
N LYS A 64 22.00 -7.70 -4.98
CA LYS A 64 20.85 -7.86 -5.88
C LYS A 64 19.64 -7.06 -5.40
N TYR A 65 19.29 -7.15 -4.12
CA TYR A 65 18.18 -6.40 -3.55
C TYR A 65 18.39 -4.89 -3.63
N SER A 66 19.62 -4.39 -3.40
CA SER A 66 19.93 -2.96 -3.56
C SER A 66 19.77 -2.50 -5.01
N PHE A 67 20.26 -3.29 -5.97
CA PHE A 67 20.13 -2.97 -7.39
C PHE A 67 18.66 -2.96 -7.85
N GLU A 68 17.86 -3.94 -7.43
CA GLU A 68 16.45 -4.06 -7.78
C GLU A 68 15.60 -2.96 -7.13
N GLY A 69 15.86 -2.63 -5.85
CA GLY A 69 15.23 -1.50 -5.18
C GLY A 69 15.49 -0.17 -5.90
N ASP A 70 16.72 0.04 -6.36
CA ASP A 70 17.09 1.22 -7.14
C ASP A 70 16.43 1.24 -8.53
N ALA A 71 16.35 0.08 -9.20
CA ALA A 71 15.68 -0.05 -10.50
C ALA A 71 14.16 0.24 -10.39
N ASN A 72 13.51 -0.27 -9.35
CA ASN A 72 12.09 -0.03 -9.09
C ASN A 72 11.85 1.46 -8.77
N ARG A 73 12.70 2.08 -7.94
CA ARG A 73 12.63 3.51 -7.61
C ARG A 73 12.85 4.41 -8.82
N LYS A 74 13.73 4.03 -9.74
CA LYS A 74 13.97 4.76 -11.01
C LYS A 74 12.77 4.63 -11.96
N SER A 75 12.12 3.47 -12.00
CA SER A 75 10.95 3.21 -12.86
C SER A 75 9.69 3.92 -12.36
N ALA A 76 9.44 3.93 -11.05
CA ALA A 76 8.33 4.67 -10.44
C ALA A 76 8.39 6.19 -10.74
N LYS A 77 9.60 6.77 -10.74
CA LYS A 77 9.81 8.19 -11.06
C LYS A 77 9.59 8.53 -12.54
N LYS A 78 9.93 7.62 -13.45
CA LYS A 78 9.70 7.81 -14.90
C LYS A 78 8.21 7.72 -15.25
N SER A 79 7.49 6.81 -14.60
CA SER A 79 6.04 6.65 -14.77
C SER A 79 5.31 7.97 -14.47
N MET A 80 5.52 8.57 -13.29
CA MET A 80 4.84 9.83 -12.89
C MET A 80 5.06 11.01 -13.84
N LEU A 81 6.20 11.09 -14.55
CA LEU A 81 6.39 12.12 -15.57
C LEU A 81 5.52 11.84 -16.80
N GLY A 82 5.44 10.60 -17.26
CA GLY A 82 4.60 10.20 -18.40
C GLY A 82 3.12 10.53 -18.20
N TRP A 83 2.58 10.28 -17.00
CA TRP A 83 1.20 10.65 -16.64
C TRP A 83 0.97 12.16 -16.72
N ARG A 84 1.94 12.98 -16.30
CA ARG A 84 1.84 14.45 -16.36
C ARG A 84 1.85 14.99 -17.80
N TRP A 85 2.60 14.36 -18.71
CA TRP A 85 2.55 14.71 -20.14
C TRP A 85 1.24 14.26 -20.79
N MET A 86 0.75 13.06 -20.47
CA MET A 86 -0.52 12.54 -21.00
C MET A 86 -1.75 13.33 -20.52
N LEU A 87 -1.71 13.87 -19.29
CA LEU A 87 -2.75 14.77 -18.77
C LEU A 87 -2.77 16.13 -19.50
N LYS A 88 -1.64 16.54 -20.10
CA LYS A 88 -1.51 17.79 -20.85
C LYS A 88 -2.13 17.66 -22.24
N GLU A 89 -2.12 16.46 -22.83
CA GLU A 89 -2.75 16.17 -24.12
C GLU A 89 -4.30 16.24 -24.06
N GLN A 90 -4.91 15.89 -22.92
CA GLN A 90 -6.38 15.91 -22.75
C GLN A 90 -6.96 17.32 -22.47
N ARG A 91 -6.14 18.32 -22.14
CA ARG A 91 -6.62 19.70 -21.94
C ARG A 91 -6.87 20.44 -23.27
N VAL A 92 -6.38 19.95 -24.41
CA VAL A 92 -6.50 20.66 -25.69
C VAL A 92 -7.81 20.34 -26.44
N LYS A 93 -8.61 19.37 -25.97
CA LYS A 93 -9.87 18.96 -26.63
C LYS A 93 -11.15 19.50 -26.00
N MET A 94 -11.06 20.35 -24.96
CA MET A 94 -12.20 20.95 -24.25
C MET A 94 -12.23 22.49 -24.31
N SER A 95 -11.55 23.14 -25.26
CA SER A 95 -11.72 24.58 -25.43
C SER A 95 -11.76 25.02 -26.89
N SER A 96 -12.97 25.33 -27.35
CA SER A 96 -13.24 26.32 -28.40
C SER A 96 -14.67 26.87 -28.22
N PRO A 97 -14.94 28.10 -28.66
CA PRO A 97 -15.29 29.18 -27.74
C PRO A 97 -16.65 29.86 -28.00
N ALA A 98 -17.13 30.55 -26.96
CA ALA A 98 -17.94 31.78 -26.93
C ALA A 98 -19.27 31.92 -27.70
N SER A 99 -20.18 32.61 -27.01
CA SER A 99 -21.14 33.60 -27.54
C SER A 99 -22.57 33.12 -27.81
N SER A 100 -23.46 33.36 -26.83
CA SER A 100 -24.52 34.36 -26.97
C SER A 100 -25.35 34.47 -25.69
N ARG A 101 -25.26 35.63 -25.01
CA ARG A 101 -26.33 36.14 -24.14
C ARG A 101 -27.54 36.49 -25.01
N PRO A 102 -28.77 36.37 -24.52
CA PRO A 102 -29.80 37.31 -24.87
C PRO A 102 -30.05 38.25 -23.68
N ALA A 103 -29.90 39.54 -23.95
CA ALA A 103 -30.56 40.58 -23.19
C ALA A 103 -32.06 40.54 -23.53
N GLY A 104 -32.90 40.57 -22.50
CA GLY A 104 -34.35 40.70 -22.61
C GLY A 104 -34.85 41.51 -21.43
N SER A 105 -35.01 42.81 -21.67
CA SER A 105 -35.63 43.79 -20.78
C SER A 105 -37.15 43.77 -20.97
N ILE A 106 -37.89 44.16 -19.92
CA ILE A 106 -39.18 44.90 -19.89
C ILE A 106 -40.18 44.30 -18.87
N GLU A 107 -40.36 45.10 -17.81
CA GLU A 107 -41.59 45.47 -17.08
C GLU A 107 -42.71 44.45 -16.88
N ASN A 108 -43.10 44.25 -15.61
CA ASN A 108 -44.33 44.85 -15.05
C ASN A 108 -44.43 44.61 -13.53
N MET A 109 -44.44 45.71 -12.77
CA MET A 109 -45.11 45.83 -11.46
C MET A 109 -46.51 46.44 -11.73
N PRO A 110 -47.53 46.48 -10.82
CA PRO A 110 -47.41 46.60 -9.35
C PRO A 110 -48.50 45.87 -8.51
N THR A 111 -48.40 46.06 -7.16
CA THR A 111 -49.49 46.14 -6.13
C THR A 111 -50.42 44.92 -5.94
N ASP A 112 -50.63 44.36 -4.73
CA ASP A 112 -50.98 45.02 -3.48
C ASP A 112 -50.83 44.09 -2.25
N ALA A 113 -50.66 44.73 -1.09
CA ALA A 113 -51.22 44.39 0.23
C ALA A 113 -50.98 42.98 0.83
N ALA A 114 -50.20 42.92 1.91
CA ALA A 114 -50.75 42.94 3.29
C ALA A 114 -49.76 42.37 4.33
N THR A 115 -49.41 43.23 5.30
CA THR A 115 -49.22 42.93 6.73
C THR A 115 -48.24 41.82 7.18
N ASN A 116 -47.05 42.27 7.60
CA ASN A 116 -46.26 41.77 8.76
C ASN A 116 -47.10 41.70 10.07
N PRO A 117 -46.56 41.28 11.23
CA PRO A 117 -45.44 40.36 11.57
C PRO A 117 -45.89 39.35 12.67
N THR A 118 -44.99 38.51 13.23
CA THR A 118 -44.87 38.17 14.68
C THR A 118 -44.00 36.92 14.89
N SER A 119 -42.88 37.13 15.60
CA SER A 119 -42.26 36.36 16.71
C SER A 119 -42.71 34.90 16.92
N GLU A 120 -41.86 33.90 17.22
CA GLU A 120 -40.80 33.81 18.24
C GLU A 120 -40.03 32.47 18.05
N PRO A 121 -38.80 32.34 18.58
CA PRO A 121 -38.05 31.08 18.64
C PRO A 121 -38.37 30.29 19.90
N ASN A 122 -38.33 28.94 19.86
CA ASN A 122 -38.35 28.13 21.07
C ASN A 122 -37.44 26.90 21.00
N ALA A 123 -36.66 26.78 22.07
CA ALA A 123 -35.92 25.64 22.63
C ALA A 123 -34.70 25.09 21.86
#